data_AF-A0A4Q3T640-F1
#
_entry.id   AF-A0A4Q3T640-F1
#
_cell.length_a   1.000
_cell.length_b   1.000
_cell.length_c   1.000
_cell.angle_alpha   90.00
_cell.angle_beta   90.00
_cell.angle_gamma   90.00
#
_symmetry.space_group_name_H-M   'P 1'
#
loop_
_entity.id
_entity.type
_entity.pdbx_description
1 polymer ?
#
loop_
_entity_poly.entity_id
_entity_poly.type
_entity_poly.pdbx_seq_one_letter_code
_entity_poly.pdbx_strand_id
1 'polypeptide(L)'
;MNIHEYQAKQVLKGFGAPVAEGVAVTSVDQVEAAARSLPGPLYVVKSQIHAGGRGKGKFKELPADAKGGVRLAFSVEEAVAHAKEMLGNTLVTAQTGDAGKQVNRLYIEDGADIDRELY
;
A
#
# COMPACT_ATOMS: atom_id res chain seq x y z
N MET A 1 16.32 12.86 -5.42
CA MET A 1 14.93 13.21 -5.02
C MET A 1 14.04 12.08 -5.51
N ASN A 2 13.20 11.51 -4.65
CA ASN A 2 12.32 10.38 -4.99
C ASN A 2 10.85 10.80 -4.79
N ILE A 3 9.94 10.24 -5.59
CA ILE A 3 8.48 10.36 -5.41
C ILE A 3 7.90 9.04 -4.90
N HIS A 4 6.71 9.07 -4.31
CA HIS A 4 6.00 7.88 -3.88
C HIS A 4 5.43 7.08 -5.07
N GLU A 5 5.09 5.80 -4.84
CA GLU A 5 4.50 4.92 -5.86
C GLU A 5 3.25 5.52 -6.47
N TYR A 6 2.32 6.04 -5.66
CA TYR A 6 1.08 6.62 -6.18
C TYR A 6 1.34 7.84 -7.10
N GLN A 7 2.36 8.65 -6.80
CA GLN A 7 2.74 9.81 -7.61
C GLN A 7 3.36 9.37 -8.92
N ALA A 8 4.24 8.36 -8.87
CA ALA A 8 4.85 7.79 -10.07
C ALA A 8 3.78 7.20 -11.00
N LYS A 9 2.80 6.47 -10.45
CA LYS A 9 1.65 5.94 -11.20
C LYS A 9 0.81 7.05 -11.83
N GLN A 10 0.53 8.13 -11.10
CA GLN A 10 -0.18 9.29 -11.65
C GLN A 10 0.56 9.92 -12.84
N VAL A 11 1.89 10.09 -12.73
CA VAL A 11 2.70 10.59 -13.84
C VAL A 11 2.60 9.65 -15.04
N LEU A 12 2.84 8.35 -14.85
CA LEU A 12 2.78 7.35 -15.93
C LEU A 12 1.39 7.29 -16.59
N LYS A 13 0.31 7.34 -15.81
CA LYS A 13 -1.07 7.40 -16.31
C LYS A 13 -1.29 8.63 -17.19
N GLY A 14 -0.72 9.78 -16.82
CA GLY A 14 -0.77 11.01 -17.61
C GLY A 14 -0.15 10.89 -19.01
N PHE A 15 0.75 9.92 -19.21
CA PHE A 15 1.35 9.58 -20.51
C PHE A 15 0.67 8.38 -21.20
N GLY A 16 -0.45 7.88 -20.66
CA GLY A 16 -1.20 6.77 -21.25
C GLY A 16 -0.68 5.38 -20.92
N ALA A 17 0.24 5.24 -19.97
CA ALA A 17 0.68 3.92 -19.53
C ALA A 17 -0.46 3.18 -18.78
N PRO A 18 -0.63 1.86 -19.00
CA PRO A 18 -1.64 1.08 -18.29
C PRO A 18 -1.19 0.87 -16.84
N VAL A 19 -1.77 1.63 -15.93
CA VAL A 19 -1.59 1.47 -14.47
C VAL A 19 -2.92 1.09 -13.84
N ALA A 20 -2.89 0.25 -12.82
CA ALA A 20 -4.10 -0.10 -12.08
C ALA A 20 -4.69 1.14 -11.38
N GLU A 21 -6.00 1.14 -11.22
CA GLU A 21 -6.70 2.21 -10.51
C GLU A 21 -6.38 2.15 -9.03
N GLY A 22 -6.18 3.31 -8.42
CA GLY A 22 -5.91 3.37 -7.00
C GLY A 22 -5.96 4.77 -6.43
N VAL A 23 -6.21 4.84 -5.12
CA VAL A 23 -6.46 6.06 -4.37
C VAL A 23 -5.48 6.14 -3.21
N ALA A 24 -4.78 7.27 -3.10
CA ALA A 24 -3.93 7.55 -1.96
C ALA A 24 -4.77 8.10 -0.80
N VAL A 25 -4.56 7.56 0.40
CA VAL A 25 -5.28 7.95 1.61
C VAL A 25 -4.31 8.26 2.74
N THR A 26 -4.66 9.24 3.58
CA THR A 26 -3.84 9.66 4.73
C THR A 26 -4.49 9.36 6.08
N SER A 27 -5.69 8.81 6.08
CA SER A 27 -6.43 8.46 7.29
C SER A 27 -7.32 7.23 7.03
N VAL A 28 -7.65 6.49 8.09
CA VAL A 28 -8.38 5.22 8.00
C VAL A 28 -9.82 5.42 7.49
N ASP A 29 -10.45 6.52 7.87
CA ASP A 29 -11.80 6.94 7.47
C ASP A 29 -11.96 7.16 5.96
N GLN A 30 -10.86 7.41 5.23
CA GLN A 30 -10.88 7.53 3.76
C GLN A 30 -10.88 6.18 3.04
N VAL A 31 -10.47 5.09 3.72
CA VAL A 31 -10.17 3.80 3.09
C VAL A 31 -11.43 3.14 2.54
N GLU A 32 -12.54 3.22 3.25
CA GLU A 32 -13.80 2.63 2.79
C GLU A 32 -14.28 3.28 1.49
N ALA A 33 -14.32 4.61 1.43
CA ALA A 33 -14.70 5.33 0.22
C ALA A 33 -13.74 5.06 -0.94
N ALA A 34 -12.43 5.02 -0.66
CA ALA A 34 -11.41 4.67 -1.65
C ALA A 34 -11.63 3.27 -2.21
N ALA A 35 -11.78 2.25 -1.37
CA ALA A 35 -12.00 0.88 -1.81
C ALA A 35 -13.30 0.72 -2.61
N ARG A 36 -14.41 1.34 -2.15
CA ARG A 36 -15.71 1.30 -2.86
C ARG A 36 -15.70 2.00 -4.23
N SER A 37 -14.74 2.90 -4.47
CA SER A 37 -14.57 3.56 -5.78
C SER A 37 -13.81 2.72 -6.81
N LEU A 38 -13.19 1.61 -6.38
CA LEU A 38 -12.39 0.74 -7.23
C LEU A 38 -13.23 -0.45 -7.72
N PRO A 39 -12.83 -1.09 -8.83
CA PRO A 39 -13.56 -2.23 -9.41
C PRO A 39 -13.77 -3.39 -8.41
N GLY A 40 -12.71 -3.79 -7.69
CA GLY A 40 -12.77 -4.90 -6.75
C GLY A 40 -13.03 -6.25 -7.47
N PRO A 41 -13.31 -7.34 -6.72
CA PRO A 41 -13.48 -7.43 -5.26
C PRO A 41 -12.15 -7.54 -4.48
N LEU A 42 -11.03 -7.68 -5.18
CA LEU A 42 -9.70 -7.74 -4.59
C LEU A 42 -9.12 -6.33 -4.55
N TYR A 43 -8.56 -5.95 -3.40
CA TYR A 43 -7.83 -4.70 -3.21
C TYR A 43 -6.44 -4.97 -2.68
N VAL A 44 -5.53 -4.03 -2.89
CA VAL A 44 -4.19 -4.07 -2.33
C VAL A 44 -3.93 -2.82 -1.50
N VAL A 45 -3.64 -2.99 -0.21
CA VAL A 45 -3.29 -1.92 0.73
C VAL A 45 -1.78 -1.80 0.81
N LYS A 46 -1.23 -0.67 0.35
CA LYS A 46 0.23 -0.49 0.16
C LYS A 46 0.78 0.69 0.96
N SER A 47 1.71 0.43 1.89
CA SER A 47 2.46 1.46 2.61
C SER A 47 3.21 2.39 1.64
N GLN A 48 3.00 3.69 1.76
CA GLN A 48 3.73 4.69 0.98
C GLN A 48 4.90 5.24 1.80
N ILE A 49 6.05 4.58 1.68
CA ILE A 49 7.34 5.01 2.25
C ILE A 49 8.42 5.05 1.17
N HIS A 50 9.46 5.87 1.34
CA HIS A 50 10.61 5.88 0.44
C HIS A 50 11.61 4.77 0.78
N ALA A 51 11.17 3.52 0.61
CA ALA A 51 12.00 2.32 0.71
C ALA A 51 11.34 1.16 -0.04
N GLY A 52 12.16 0.29 -0.61
CA GLY A 52 11.76 -1.02 -1.14
C GLY A 52 11.60 -2.08 -0.05
N GLY A 53 11.26 -3.31 -0.47
CA GLY A 53 11.11 -4.45 0.45
C GLY A 53 9.86 -4.40 1.34
N ARG A 54 8.90 -3.52 1.04
CA ARG A 54 7.69 -3.26 1.86
C ARG A 54 6.87 -4.52 2.15
N GLY A 55 6.65 -5.38 1.15
CA GLY A 55 5.84 -6.59 1.31
C GLY A 55 6.43 -7.59 2.32
N LYS A 56 7.77 -7.66 2.44
CA LYS A 56 8.48 -8.49 3.41
C LYS A 56 8.85 -7.74 4.71
N GLY A 57 8.44 -6.49 4.82
CA GLY A 57 8.72 -5.66 5.99
C GLY A 57 7.90 -6.08 7.21
N LYS A 58 8.29 -5.58 8.38
CA LYS A 58 7.60 -5.81 9.67
C LYS A 58 7.27 -4.49 10.33
N PHE A 59 6.12 -4.40 10.97
CA PHE A 59 5.76 -3.24 11.78
C PHE A 59 6.32 -3.38 13.20
N LYS A 60 6.90 -2.33 13.76
CA LYS A 60 7.49 -2.37 15.11
C LYS A 60 6.44 -2.53 16.20
N GLU A 61 5.28 -1.93 15.98
CA GLU A 61 4.19 -1.78 16.93
C GLU A 61 3.22 -2.98 16.89
N LEU A 62 3.40 -3.89 15.94
CA LEU A 62 2.55 -5.06 15.75
C LEU A 62 3.26 -6.36 16.17
N PRO A 63 2.50 -7.44 16.41
CA PRO A 63 3.07 -8.78 16.64
C PRO A 63 4.04 -9.24 15.54
N ALA A 64 4.96 -10.12 15.89
CA ALA A 64 6.04 -10.56 15.00
C ALA A 64 5.57 -11.34 13.75
N ASP A 65 4.35 -11.88 13.80
CA ASP A 65 3.64 -12.61 12.75
C ASP A 65 2.68 -11.71 11.94
N ALA A 66 2.60 -10.41 12.26
CA ALA A 66 1.78 -9.46 11.50
C ALA A 66 2.24 -9.36 10.03
N LYS A 67 1.27 -9.14 9.14
CA LYS A 67 1.51 -8.99 7.69
C LYS A 67 2.37 -7.74 7.42
N GLY A 68 3.15 -7.78 6.33
CA GLY A 68 4.03 -6.67 5.92
C GLY A 68 3.30 -5.45 5.35
N GLY A 69 4.06 -4.55 4.71
CA GLY A 69 3.58 -3.26 4.20
C GLY A 69 2.84 -3.30 2.86
N VAL A 70 2.58 -4.48 2.30
CA VAL A 70 1.76 -4.69 1.09
C VAL A 70 0.84 -5.87 1.39
N ARG A 71 -0.47 -5.63 1.39
CA ARG A 71 -1.46 -6.63 1.84
C ARG A 71 -2.63 -6.72 0.87
N LEU A 72 -3.02 -7.93 0.54
CA LEU A 72 -4.27 -8.21 -0.17
C LEU A 72 -5.45 -8.09 0.80
N ALA A 73 -6.55 -7.54 0.30
CA ALA A 73 -7.84 -7.47 0.99
C ALA A 73 -8.94 -7.97 0.05
N PHE A 74 -9.71 -8.95 0.49
CA PHE A 74 -10.81 -9.55 -0.30
C PHE A 74 -12.17 -8.91 -0.01
N SER A 75 -12.18 -7.86 0.81
CA SER A 75 -13.34 -7.04 1.08
C SER A 75 -12.93 -5.63 1.51
N VAL A 76 -13.88 -4.69 1.47
CA VAL A 76 -13.66 -3.31 1.93
C VAL A 76 -13.32 -3.28 3.43
N GLU A 77 -13.98 -4.12 4.21
CA GLU A 77 -13.77 -4.26 5.65
C GLU A 77 -12.34 -4.76 5.95
N GLU A 78 -11.83 -5.71 5.17
CA GLU A 78 -10.45 -6.18 5.29
C GLU A 78 -9.46 -5.08 4.92
N ALA A 79 -9.74 -4.27 3.89
CA ALA A 79 -8.89 -3.13 3.52
C ALA A 79 -8.81 -2.10 4.66
N VAL A 80 -9.94 -1.80 5.31
CA VAL A 80 -10.01 -0.92 6.49
C VAL A 80 -9.23 -1.54 7.68
N ALA A 81 -9.35 -2.84 7.91
CA ALA A 81 -8.62 -3.53 8.98
C ALA A 81 -7.10 -3.44 8.78
N HIS A 82 -6.62 -3.71 7.55
CA HIS A 82 -5.20 -3.54 7.21
C HIS A 82 -4.75 -2.10 7.40
N ALA A 83 -5.56 -1.13 6.98
CA ALA A 83 -5.20 0.28 7.12
C ALA A 83 -5.05 0.72 8.58
N LYS A 84 -5.89 0.22 9.50
CA LYS A 84 -5.78 0.49 10.95
C LYS A 84 -4.48 -0.02 11.55
N GLU A 85 -3.98 -1.15 11.06
CA GLU A 85 -2.71 -1.72 11.50
C GLU A 85 -1.50 -1.01 10.88
N MET A 86 -1.65 -0.41 9.70
CA MET A 86 -0.52 0.14 8.95
C MET A 86 -0.31 1.64 9.20
N LEU A 87 -1.37 2.46 9.17
CA LEU A 87 -1.26 3.92 9.32
C LEU A 87 -0.77 4.31 10.72
N GLY A 88 0.20 5.21 10.78
CA GLY A 88 0.80 5.69 12.02
C GLY A 88 1.89 4.78 12.59
N ASN A 89 1.93 3.51 12.19
CA ASN A 89 2.95 2.54 12.62
C ASN A 89 4.24 2.62 11.78
N THR A 90 5.31 2.05 12.31
CA THR A 90 6.66 2.09 11.74
C THR A 90 6.97 0.81 11.00
N LEU A 91 7.08 0.90 9.67
CA LEU A 91 7.47 -0.22 8.82
C LEU A 91 9.00 -0.32 8.71
N VAL A 92 9.54 -1.45 9.14
CA VAL A 92 10.94 -1.85 8.97
C VAL A 92 11.05 -2.74 7.75
N THR A 93 11.97 -2.40 6.84
CA THR A 93 12.35 -3.21 5.68
C THR A 93 13.86 -3.37 5.63
N ALA A 94 14.36 -4.25 4.77
CA ALA A 94 15.79 -4.41 4.52
C ALA A 94 16.50 -3.10 4.12
N GLN A 95 15.76 -2.13 3.55
CA GLN A 95 16.32 -0.85 3.09
C GLN A 95 16.17 0.29 4.11
N THR A 96 15.26 0.18 5.08
CA THR A 96 15.11 1.20 6.13
C THR A 96 16.09 1.01 7.29
N GLY A 97 16.64 -0.21 7.43
CA GLY A 97 17.31 -0.66 8.66
C GLY A 97 16.37 -0.66 9.85
N ASP A 98 16.93 -0.90 11.04
CA ASP A 98 16.19 -1.03 12.31
C ASP A 98 15.41 0.22 12.70
N ALA A 99 15.78 1.39 12.17
CA ALA A 99 15.05 2.63 12.40
C ALA A 99 13.63 2.58 11.81
N GLY A 100 13.44 1.93 10.67
CA GLY A 100 12.16 1.88 9.96
C GLY A 100 11.72 3.22 9.38
N LYS A 101 10.50 3.26 8.86
CA LYS A 101 9.82 4.50 8.43
C LYS A 101 8.35 4.45 8.85
N GLN A 102 7.88 5.55 9.43
CA GLN A 102 6.47 5.70 9.76
C GLN A 102 5.62 5.76 8.48
N VAL A 103 4.52 5.03 8.48
CA VAL A 103 3.56 4.98 7.38
C VAL A 103 2.48 6.04 7.61
N ASN A 104 2.64 7.20 6.98
CA ASN A 104 1.68 8.31 7.08
C ASN A 104 0.69 8.39 5.90
N ARG A 105 0.82 7.46 4.96
CA ARG A 105 -0.02 7.37 3.76
C ARG A 105 -0.08 5.93 3.28
N LEU A 106 -1.25 5.54 2.80
CA LEU A 106 -1.49 4.28 2.11
C LEU A 106 -1.92 4.55 0.67
N TYR A 107 -1.73 3.55 -0.17
CA TYR A 107 -2.33 3.50 -1.50
C TYR A 107 -3.23 2.26 -1.54
N ILE A 108 -4.52 2.49 -1.76
CA ILE A 108 -5.53 1.46 -1.96
C ILE A 108 -5.65 1.28 -3.46
N GLU A 109 -5.28 0.11 -3.96
CA GLU A 109 -5.25 -0.18 -5.39
C GLU A 109 -6.15 -1.36 -5.73
N ASP A 110 -6.68 -1.35 -6.95
CA ASP A 110 -7.38 -2.50 -7.53
C ASP A 110 -6.47 -3.73 -7.60
N GLY A 111 -7.07 -4.91 -7.40
CA GLY A 111 -6.39 -6.19 -7.55
C GLY A 111 -6.16 -6.51 -9.02
N ALA A 112 -5.10 -7.26 -9.32
CA ALA A 112 -4.85 -7.78 -10.65
C ALA A 112 -4.28 -9.20 -10.55
N ASP A 113 -4.70 -10.06 -11.48
CA ASP A 113 -4.02 -11.33 -11.72
C ASP A 113 -2.70 -11.07 -12.45
N ILE A 114 -1.62 -11.64 -11.94
CA ILE A 114 -0.26 -11.40 -12.45
C ILE A 114 0.26 -12.67 -13.09
N ASP A 115 0.25 -12.71 -14.43
CA ASP A 115 0.77 -13.83 -15.20
C ASP A 115 2.31 -13.85 -15.22
N ARG A 116 2.94 -12.67 -15.25
CA ARG A 116 4.39 -12.51 -15.33
C ARG A 116 4.85 -11.19 -14.73
N GLU A 117 5.95 -11.23 -13.99
CA GLU A 117 6.63 -10.04 -13.46
C GLU A 117 7.93 -9.77 -14.25
N LEU A 118 8.22 -8.51 -14.56
CA LEU A 118 9.40 -8.06 -15.30
C LEU A 118 10.07 -6.90 -14.55
N TYR A 119 11.41 -6.79 -14.67
CA TYR A 119 12.22 -5.69 -14.13
C TYR A 119 12.93 -4.95 -15.27
#